data_AF-A0A957VQK1-F1
#
_entry.id   AF-A0A957VQK1-F1
#
_cell.length_a   1.000
_cell.length_b   1.000
_cell.length_c   1.000
_cell.angle_alpha   90.00
_cell.angle_beta   90.00
_cell.angle_gamma   90.00
#
_symmetry.space_group_name_H-M   'P 1'
#
loop_
_entity.id
_entity.type
_entity.pdbx_description
1 polymer ?
#
loop_
_entity_poly.entity_id
_entity_poly.type
_entity_poly.pdbx_seq_one_letter_code
_entity_poly.pdbx_strand_id
1 'polypeptide(L)' 'MMTIYHELNKLLDQGMTVAVATITDVKGSVPREVGAKMIIHPLGKHVGTIGGGCGEADVIRAGL' A
#
# COMPACT_ATOMS: atom_id res chain seq x y z
N MET A 1 3.77 -0.98 18.47
CA MET A 1 2.97 -1.19 17.24
C MET A 1 3.74 -0.56 16.08
N MET A 2 4.21 -1.33 15.10
CA MET A 2 4.89 -0.75 13.93
C MET A 2 3.86 -0.09 13.02
N THR A 3 4.17 1.10 12.51
CA THR A 3 3.31 1.84 11.58
C THR A 3 3.74 1.55 10.14
N ILE A 4 2.86 1.86 9.18
CA ILE A 4 3.20 1.76 7.76
C ILE A 4 4.45 2.59 7.39
N TYR A 5 4.65 3.73 8.06
CA TYR A 5 5.81 4.59 7.84
C TYR A 5 7.12 3.98 8.37
N HIS A 6 7.04 3.16 9.41
CA HIS A 6 8.22 2.44 9.88
C HIS A 6 8.70 1.41 8.84
N GLU A 7 7.77 0.67 8.22
CA GLU A 7 8.09 -0.25 7.12
C GLU A 7 8.57 0.50 5.88
N LEU A 8 7.98 1.66 5.57
CA LEU A 8 8.46 2.51 4.47
C LEU A 8 9.92 2.92 4.69
N ASN A 9 10.26 3.46 5.86
CA ASN A 9 11.62 3.86 6.18
C ASN A 9 12.60 2.68 6.08
N LYS A 10 12.24 1.51 6.61
CA LYS A 10 13.07 0.30 6.52
C LYS A 10 13.37 -0.09 5.06
N LEU A 11 12.39 0.00 4.17
CA LEU A 11 12.59 -0.30 2.74
C LEU A 11 13.47 0.76 2.07
N LEU A 12 13.27 2.03 2.38
CA LEU A 12 14.10 3.12 1.87
C LEU A 12 15.55 3.01 2.35
N ASP A 13 15.78 2.66 3.63
CA ASP A 13 17.11 2.44 4.21
C ASP A 13 17.85 1.27 3.55
N GLN A 14 17.12 0.33 2.96
CA GLN A 14 17.66 -0.77 2.15
C GLN A 14 17.97 -0.37 0.70
N GLY A 15 17.79 0.92 0.34
CA GLY A 15 18.00 1.43 -1.02
C GLY A 15 16.89 1.03 -1.99
N MET A 16 15.74 0.55 -1.50
CA MET A 16 14.64 0.16 -2.37
C MET A 16 13.85 1.37 -2.83
N THR A 17 13.50 1.39 -4.12
CA THR A 17 12.46 2.30 -4.65
C THR A 17 11.12 1.58 -4.57
N VAL A 18 10.14 2.20 -3.92
CA VAL A 18 8.81 1.61 -3.67
C VAL A 18 7.72 2.63 -4.01
N ALA A 19 6.52 2.16 -4.32
CA ALA A 19 5.34 3.01 -4.43
C ALA A 19 4.48 2.92 -3.17
N VAL A 20 3.72 3.98 -2.86
CA VAL A 20 2.77 3.99 -1.74
C VAL A 20 1.39 4.38 -2.27
N ALA A 21 0.45 3.45 -2.22
CA ALA A 21 -0.95 3.74 -2.47
C ALA A 21 -1.62 4.23 -1.18
N THR A 22 -2.48 5.25 -1.31
CA THR A 22 -3.31 5.78 -0.21
C THR A 22 -4.74 5.91 -0.71
N ILE A 23 -5.71 5.44 0.08
CA ILE A 23 -7.12 5.73 -0.17
C ILE A 23 -7.38 7.19 0.15
N THR A 24 -7.76 8.00 -0.84
CA THR A 24 -8.04 9.42 -0.67
C THR A 24 -9.53 9.74 -0.52
N ASP A 25 -10.40 8.87 -1.03
CA ASP A 25 -11.85 9.00 -0.93
C ASP A 25 -12.51 7.61 -1.02
N VAL A 26 -13.73 7.48 -0.50
CA VAL A 26 -14.52 6.24 -0.55
C VAL A 26 -15.98 6.53 -0.81
N LYS A 27 -16.66 5.62 -1.51
CA LYS A 27 -18.10 5.72 -1.77
C LYS A 27 -18.81 4.45 -1.32
N GLY A 28 -19.81 4.60 -0.46
CA GLY A 28 -20.59 3.49 0.08
C GLY A 28 -19.86 2.72 1.17
N SER A 29 -20.25 1.45 1.39
CA SER A 29 -19.59 0.57 2.34
C SER A 29 -18.38 -0.09 1.70
N VAL A 30 -17.20 0.17 2.24
CA VAL A 30 -15.92 -0.34 1.75
C VAL A 30 -15.14 -0.99 2.90
N PRO A 31 -14.27 -1.98 2.63
CA PRO A 31 -13.51 -2.71 3.66
C PRO A 31 -12.41 -1.88 4.33
N ARG A 32 -12.03 -0.73 3.77
CA ARG A 32 -11.00 0.18 4.30
C ARG A 32 -11.41 1.63 4.15
N GLU A 33 -11.05 2.42 5.15
CA GLU A 33 -11.36 3.86 5.20
C GLU A 33 -10.31 4.71 4.50
N VAL A 34 -10.68 5.98 4.26
CA VAL A 34 -9.75 7.02 3.81
C VAL A 34 -8.52 7.06 4.72
N GLY A 35 -7.34 7.17 4.11
CA GLY A 35 -6.07 7.17 4.80
C GLY A 35 -5.41 5.80 4.91
N ALA A 36 -6.12 4.69 4.66
CA ALA A 36 -5.50 3.37 4.53
C ALA A 36 -4.40 3.39 3.46
N LYS A 37 -3.27 2.74 3.76
CA LYS A 37 -2.09 2.74 2.91
C LYS A 37 -1.61 1.33 2.60
N MET A 38 -1.01 1.19 1.43
CA MET A 38 -0.33 0.00 0.99
C MET A 38 0.99 0.39 0.32
N ILE A 39 2.09 -0.24 0.73
CA ILE A 39 3.40 -0.09 0.08
C ILE A 39 3.54 -1.19 -0.97
N ILE A 40 3.93 -0.85 -2.18
CA ILE A 40 4.19 -1.78 -3.28
C ILE A 40 5.71 -1.91 -3.45
N HIS A 41 6.22 -3.13 -3.27
CA HIS A 41 7.61 -3.48 -3.49
C HIS A 41 7.85 -3.73 -4.98
N PRO A 42 9.03 -3.38 -5.54
CA PRO A 42 9.37 -3.59 -6.96
C PRO A 42 9.38 -5.07 -7.42
N LEU A 43 9.18 -6.01 -6.49
CA LEU A 43 9.08 -7.45 -6.78
C LEU A 43 7.63 -7.94 -6.72
N GLY A 44 6.66 -7.02 -6.76
CA GLY A 44 5.22 -7.31 -6.70
C GLY A 44 4.69 -7.69 -5.32
N LYS A 45 5.53 -7.70 -4.27
CA LYS A 45 5.08 -7.87 -2.88
C LYS A 45 4.48 -6.57 -2.34
N HIS A 46 3.65 -6.64 -1.31
CA HIS A 46 3.11 -5.44 -0.66
C HIS A 46 3.09 -5.53 0.86
N VAL A 47 3.02 -4.38 1.52
CA VAL A 47 2.81 -4.22 2.97
C VAL A 47 1.58 -3.35 3.19
N GLY A 48 0.70 -3.76 4.09
CA GLY A 48 -0.60 -3.11 4.26
C GLY A 48 -1.60 -3.54 3.18
N THR A 49 -2.78 -2.95 3.21
CA THR A 49 -3.91 -3.32 2.35
C THR A 49 -4.84 -2.12 2.17
N ILE A 50 -5.38 -1.98 0.96
CA ILE A 50 -6.41 -0.99 0.63
C ILE A 50 -7.82 -1.62 0.53
N GLY A 51 -7.97 -2.91 0.83
CA GLY A 51 -9.27 -3.56 0.79
C GLY A 51 -9.28 -5.08 0.80
N GLY A 52 -8.12 -5.74 0.66
CA GLY A 52 -7.96 -7.19 0.86
C GLY A 52 -8.62 -8.06 -0.21
N GLY A 53 -8.79 -7.53 -1.42
CA GLY A 53 -9.52 -8.19 -2.51
C GLY A 53 -8.96 -7.85 -3.89
N CYS A 54 -9.75 -8.12 -4.94
CA CYS A 54 -9.28 -8.06 -6.33
C CYS A 54 -8.64 -6.73 -6.74
N GLY A 55 -9.09 -5.59 -6.17
CA GLY A 55 -8.52 -4.28 -6.47
C GLY A 55 -7.05 -4.10 -6.06
N GLU A 56 -6.53 -4.94 -5.17
CA GLU A 56 -5.11 -4.86 -4.77
C GLU A 56 -4.17 -5.23 -5.92
N ALA A 57 -4.51 -6.23 -6.74
CA ALA A 57 -3.70 -6.63 -7.88
C ALA A 57 -3.56 -5.50 -8.92
N ASP A 58 -4.63 -4.72 -9.12
CA ASP A 58 -4.61 -3.57 -10.02
C ASP A 58 -3.73 -2.44 -9.48
N VAL A 59 -3.80 -2.18 -8.17
CA VAL A 59 -2.96 -1.17 -7.53
C VAL A 59 -1.49 -1.60 -7.49
N ILE A 60 -1.20 -2.88 -7.26
CA ILE A 60 0.16 -3.43 -7.36
C ILE A 60 0.70 -3.22 -8.78
N ARG A 61 -0.08 -3.58 -9.81
CA ARG A 61 0.33 -3.41 -11.20
C ARG A 61 0.57 -1.95 -11.57
N ALA A 62 -0.21 -1.01 -11.03
CA ALA A 62 -0.02 0.42 -11.28
C ALA A 62 1.16 1.03 -10.50
N GLY A 63 1.57 0.38 -9.40
CA GLY A 63 2.69 0.83 -8.56
C GLY A 63 4.04 0.17 -8.88
N LEU A 64 4.08 -0.74 -9.85
CA LEU A 64 5.30 -1.32 -10.44
C LEU A 64 5.71 -0.52 -11.68
#